data_AF-A0A496PY35-F1
#
_entry.id   AF-A0A496PY35-F1
#
_cell.length_a   1.000
_cell.length_b   1.000
_cell.length_c   1.000
_cell.angle_alpha   90.00
_cell.angle_beta   90.00
_cell.angle_gamma   90.00
#
_symmetry.space_group_name_H-M   'P 1'
#
loop_
_entity.id
_entity.type
_entity.pdbx_description
1 polymer ?
#
loop_
_entity_poly.entity_id
_entity_poly.type
_entity_poly.pdbx_seq_one_letter_code
_entity_poly.pdbx_strand_id
1 'polypeptide(L)'
;AAATSALLAIGLFDIAGGAAREPVYEITSPIFDRVVIRLDQRWYPGKSFTIETKNNSRLNRYVQSTELNGESHRKPWFFHHQFAAGGRLTLHLGPEPKVDPKGQ
;
A
#
# COMPACT_ATOMS: atom_id res chain seq x y z
N ALA A 1 -5.19 -12.83 -14.82
CA ALA A 1 -5.44 -11.45 -15.26
C ALA A 1 -6.22 -10.64 -14.21
N ALA A 2 -7.43 -11.04 -13.80
CA ALA A 2 -8.27 -10.24 -12.90
C ALA A 2 -7.70 -10.01 -11.48
N ALA A 3 -7.05 -11.01 -10.87
CA ALA A 3 -6.46 -10.88 -9.53
C ALA A 3 -5.35 -9.81 -9.48
N THR A 4 -4.50 -9.77 -10.51
CA THR A 4 -3.44 -8.76 -10.67
C THR A 4 -4.01 -7.34 -10.78
N SER A 5 -5.07 -7.18 -11.57
CA SER A 5 -5.74 -5.88 -11.73
C SER A 5 -6.40 -5.40 -10.44
N ALA A 6 -6.98 -6.30 -9.65
CA ALA A 6 -7.58 -5.97 -8.36
C ALA A 6 -6.54 -5.49 -7.34
N LEU A 7 -5.39 -6.16 -7.26
CA LEU A 7 -4.28 -5.79 -6.36
C LEU A 7 -3.75 -4.38 -6.68
N LEU A 8 -3.45 -4.12 -7.96
CA LEU A 8 -3.01 -2.80 -8.41
C LEU A 8 -4.06 -1.71 -8.12
N ALA A 9 -5.35 -2.02 -8.32
CA ALA A 9 -6.42 -1.06 -8.06
C ALA A 9 -6.53 -0.67 -6.58
N ILE A 10 -6.24 -1.58 -5.65
CA ILE A 10 -6.29 -1.30 -4.21
C ILE A 10 -5.00 -0.71 -3.65
N GLY A 11 -3.95 -0.57 -4.46
CA GLY A 11 -2.72 0.10 -4.05
C GLY A 11 -1.60 -0.82 -3.55
N LEU A 12 -1.74 -2.15 -3.69
CA LEU A 12 -0.72 -3.13 -3.26
C LEU A 12 -0.35 -4.10 -4.38
N PHE A 13 0.91 -4.52 -4.41
CA PHE A 13 1.38 -5.62 -5.26
C PHE A 13 2.35 -6.50 -4.47
N ASP A 14 2.56 -7.75 -4.90
CA ASP A 14 3.65 -8.61 -4.40
C ASP A 14 4.25 -9.32 -5.61
N ILE A 15 5.49 -8.97 -5.96
CA ILE A 15 6.20 -9.53 -7.12
C ILE A 15 6.44 -11.04 -6.97
N ALA A 16 6.70 -11.50 -5.75
CA ALA A 16 7.03 -12.90 -5.44
C ALA A 16 5.78 -13.74 -5.12
N GLY A 17 4.58 -13.14 -5.13
CA GLY A 17 3.33 -13.82 -4.83
C GLY A 17 3.30 -14.47 -3.44
N GLY A 18 4.00 -13.89 -2.46
CA GLY A 18 4.11 -14.44 -1.10
C GLY A 18 5.09 -15.59 -0.95
N ALA A 19 5.83 -15.98 -1.99
CA ALA A 19 6.78 -17.10 -1.94
C ALA A 19 8.15 -16.74 -1.32
N ALA A 20 8.42 -15.45 -1.10
CA ALA A 20 9.62 -15.01 -0.42
C ALA A 20 9.62 -15.46 1.04
N ARG A 21 10.81 -15.71 1.62
CA ARG A 21 10.93 -16.06 3.04
C ARG A 21 10.39 -14.96 3.96
N GLU A 22 10.55 -13.70 3.54
CA GLU A 22 9.98 -12.51 4.17
C GLU A 22 9.18 -11.76 3.11
N PRO A 23 7.88 -12.07 2.94
CA PRO A 23 7.04 -11.42 1.93
C PRO A 23 6.87 -9.92 2.18
N VAL A 24 6.80 -9.17 1.09
CA VAL A 24 6.59 -7.72 1.08
C VAL A 24 5.44 -7.37 0.16
N TYR A 25 4.79 -6.25 0.44
CA TYR A 25 3.86 -5.61 -0.47
C TYR A 25 4.48 -4.33 -1.01
N GLU A 26 4.58 -4.21 -2.34
CA GLU A 26 4.91 -2.95 -3.00
C GLU A 26 3.69 -2.02 -2.98
N ILE A 27 3.94 -0.74 -2.71
CA ILE A 27 2.95 0.33 -2.71
C ILE A 27 2.78 0.83 -4.14
N THR A 28 1.54 0.86 -4.60
CA THR A 28 1.17 1.42 -5.90
C THR A 28 0.23 2.62 -5.71
N SER A 29 -0.28 3.19 -6.80
CA SER A 29 -1.22 4.30 -6.74
C SER A 29 -2.66 3.76 -6.85
N PRO A 30 -3.40 3.63 -5.74
CA PRO A 30 -4.77 3.13 -5.77
C PRO A 30 -5.69 4.12 -6.47
N ILE A 31 -6.76 3.59 -7.08
CA ILE A 31 -7.80 4.41 -7.72
C ILE A 31 -8.90 4.85 -6.75
N PHE A 32 -8.96 4.21 -5.57
CA PHE A 32 -9.99 4.45 -4.56
C PHE A 32 -9.47 5.34 -3.44
N ASP A 33 -10.37 6.17 -2.90
CA ASP A 33 -10.03 7.04 -1.76
C ASP A 33 -9.75 6.25 -0.49
N ARG A 34 -10.44 5.12 -0.32
CA ARG A 34 -10.35 4.26 0.84
C ARG A 34 -10.64 2.81 0.48
N VAL A 35 -9.76 1.92 0.90
CA VAL A 35 -9.95 0.46 0.84
C VAL A 35 -9.84 -0.10 2.26
N VAL A 36 -10.79 -0.96 2.64
CA VAL A 36 -10.74 -1.66 3.93
C VAL A 36 -10.68 -3.15 3.65
N ILE A 37 -9.57 -3.78 4.00
CA ILE A 37 -9.37 -5.23 3.89
C ILE A 37 -9.66 -5.83 5.27
N ARG A 38 -10.68 -6.69 5.33
CA ARG A 38 -11.00 -7.44 6.55
C ARG A 38 -10.10 -8.66 6.62
N LEU A 39 -9.45 -8.84 7.75
CA LEU A 39 -8.53 -9.96 7.99
C LEU A 39 -9.26 -11.03 8.80
N ASP A 40 -9.07 -12.29 8.42
CA ASP A 40 -9.57 -13.42 9.19
C ASP A 40 -8.69 -13.62 10.43
N GLN A 41 -9.28 -13.44 11.61
CA GLN A 41 -8.58 -13.54 12.89
C GLN A 41 -8.11 -14.95 13.22
N ARG A 42 -8.57 -15.97 12.49
CA ARG A 42 -8.02 -17.33 12.57
C ARG A 42 -6.56 -17.39 12.13
N TRP A 43 -6.16 -16.51 11.22
CA TRP A 43 -4.84 -16.53 10.58
C TRP A 43 -4.01 -15.29 10.88
N TYR A 44 -4.66 -14.16 11.14
CA TYR A 44 -4.00 -12.87 11.32
C TYR A 44 -4.35 -12.24 12.68
N PRO A 45 -3.38 -11.63 13.39
CA PRO A 45 -3.66 -10.97 14.66
C PRO A 45 -4.49 -9.69 14.51
N GLY A 46 -4.36 -8.99 13.36
CA GLY A 46 -5.13 -7.79 13.06
C GLY A 46 -6.57 -8.10 12.62
N LYS A 47 -7.50 -7.17 12.86
CA LYS A 47 -8.89 -7.28 12.39
C LYS A 47 -9.09 -6.75 10.97
N SER A 48 -8.34 -5.71 10.61
CA SER A 48 -8.45 -5.06 9.31
C SER A 48 -7.21 -4.25 8.99
N PHE A 49 -6.93 -4.11 7.70
CA PHE A 49 -5.94 -3.19 7.16
C PHE A 49 -6.64 -2.18 6.26
N THR A 50 -6.42 -0.89 6.52
CA THR A 50 -7.03 0.21 5.75
C THR A 50 -5.99 0.89 4.89
N ILE A 51 -6.28 1.10 3.62
CA ILE A 51 -5.50 1.95 2.73
C ILE A 51 -6.33 3.21 2.50
N GLU A 52 -5.76 4.38 2.75
CA GLU A 52 -6.43 5.66 2.62
C GLU A 52 -5.56 6.61 1.80
N THR A 53 -6.14 7.25 0.79
CA THR A 53 -5.44 8.28 0.02
C THR A 53 -5.85 9.68 0.47
N LYS A 54 -4.91 10.61 0.39
CA LYS A 54 -5.14 12.05 0.50
C LYS A 54 -4.89 12.71 -0.84
N ASN A 55 -5.75 13.65 -1.20
CA ASN A 55 -5.71 14.39 -2.46
C ASN A 55 -5.87 13.56 -3.74
N ASN A 56 -6.50 12.38 -3.67
CA ASN A 56 -6.74 11.56 -4.85
C ASN A 56 -7.65 12.27 -5.85
N SER A 57 -7.16 12.41 -7.08
CA SER A 57 -7.90 13.01 -8.18
C SER A 57 -7.33 12.54 -9.51
N ARG A 58 -8.01 12.84 -10.61
CA ARG A 58 -7.50 12.54 -11.96
C ARG A 58 -6.14 13.19 -12.25
N LEU A 59 -5.83 14.30 -11.58
CA LEU A 59 -4.54 14.99 -11.71
C LEU A 59 -3.51 14.43 -10.72
N ASN A 60 -3.94 14.12 -9.49
CA ASN A 60 -3.06 13.72 -8.40
C ASN A 60 -2.96 12.19 -8.30
N ARG A 61 -2.05 11.62 -9.10
CA ARG A 61 -1.89 10.17 -9.24
C ARG A 61 -0.55 9.64 -8.75
N TYR A 62 0.36 10.49 -8.28
CA TYR A 62 1.70 10.09 -7.84
C TYR A 62 1.81 10.14 -6.33
N VAL A 63 2.31 9.05 -5.73
CA VAL A 63 2.57 8.96 -4.29
C VAL A 63 3.74 9.87 -3.91
N GLN A 64 3.49 10.87 -3.06
CA GLN A 64 4.47 11.85 -2.58
C GLN A 64 5.09 11.40 -1.24
N SER A 65 4.25 10.91 -0.35
CA SER A 65 4.65 10.38 0.94
C SER A 65 3.68 9.30 1.38
N THR A 66 4.18 8.42 2.24
CA THR A 66 3.39 7.35 2.84
C THR A 66 3.57 7.35 4.34
N GLU A 67 2.51 6.99 5.04
CA GLU A 67 2.55 6.76 6.48
C GLU A 67 2.02 5.36 6.77
N LEU A 68 2.74 4.61 7.58
CA LEU A 68 2.28 3.31 8.07
C LEU A 68 1.99 3.44 9.55
N ASN A 69 0.73 3.23 9.94
CA ASN A 69 0.24 3.37 11.30
C ASN A 69 0.53 4.76 11.93
N GLY A 70 0.56 5.81 11.10
CA GLY A 70 0.82 7.19 11.52
C GLY A 70 2.30 7.58 11.55
N GLU A 71 3.21 6.64 11.27
CA GLU A 71 4.64 6.90 11.18
C GLU A 71 5.08 7.09 9.73
N SER A 72 5.99 8.04 9.50
CA SER A 72 6.52 8.30 8.15
C SER A 72 7.21 7.06 7.58
N HIS A 73 6.70 6.57 6.45
CA HIS A 73 7.21 5.41 5.76
C HIS A 73 7.83 5.85 4.43
N ARG A 74 9.11 5.54 4.24
CA ARG A 74 9.88 5.99 3.06
C ARG A 74 10.11 4.90 2.02
N LYS A 75 9.98 3.64 2.43
CA LYS A 75 10.19 2.51 1.52
C LYS A 75 8.97 2.39 0.60
N PRO A 76 9.14 2.08 -0.69
CA PRO A 76 8.02 1.83 -1.60
C PRO A 76 7.35 0.47 -1.35
N TRP A 77 7.66 -0.18 -0.24
CA TRP A 77 7.14 -1.49 0.16
C TRP A 77 7.12 -1.61 1.69
N PHE A 78 6.32 -2.53 2.20
CA PHE A 78 6.29 -2.90 3.62
C PHE A 78 6.11 -4.41 3.78
N PHE A 79 6.46 -4.96 4.94
CA PHE A 79 6.41 -6.40 5.13
C PHE A 79 4.99 -6.92 5.35
N HIS A 80 4.75 -8.16 4.94
CA HIS A 80 3.48 -8.84 5.18
C HIS A 80 3.12 -8.93 6.68
N HIS A 81 4.10 -9.06 7.59
CA HIS A 81 3.78 -9.09 9.03
C HIS A 81 3.21 -7.75 9.52
N GLN A 82 3.58 -6.62 8.90
CA GLN A 82 3.01 -5.31 9.22
C GLN A 82 1.58 -5.18 8.68
N PHE A 83 1.29 -5.79 7.53
CA PHE A 83 -0.07 -5.93 7.00
C PHE A 83 -0.94 -6.82 7.91
N ALA A 84 -0.43 -7.99 8.29
CA ALA A 84 -1.10 -8.99 9.10
C ALA A 84 -1.43 -8.51 10.52
N ALA A 85 -0.62 -7.60 11.07
CA ALA A 85 -0.92 -6.90 12.32
C ALA A 85 -2.15 -5.98 12.21
N GLY A 86 -2.63 -5.71 11.00
CA GLY A 86 -3.67 -4.73 10.71
C GLY A 86 -3.14 -3.30 10.79
N GLY A 87 -4.07 -2.35 10.78
CA GLY A 87 -3.74 -0.93 10.90
C GLY A 87 -4.07 -0.13 9.64
N ARG A 88 -3.24 0.87 9.31
CA ARG A 88 -3.53 1.84 8.25
C ARG A 88 -2.28 2.26 7.48
N LEU A 89 -2.39 2.24 6.15
CA LEU A 89 -1.49 2.89 5.20
C LEU A 89 -2.14 4.16 4.67
N THR A 90 -1.54 5.32 4.93
CA THR A 90 -1.98 6.60 4.36
C THR A 90 -1.05 6.98 3.21
N LEU A 91 -1.62 7.27 2.04
CA LEU A 91 -0.90 7.71 0.84
C LEU A 91 -1.24 9.15 0.52
N HIS A 92 -0.26 10.04 0.49
CA HIS A 92 -0.47 11.42 0.05
C HIS A 92 -0.14 11.52 -1.43
N LEU A 93 -1.15 11.85 -2.25
CA LEU A 93 -1.01 11.90 -3.70
C LEU A 93 -0.78 13.34 -4.20
N GLY A 94 -0.09 13.47 -5.32
CA GLY A 94 0.24 14.73 -5.98
C GLY A 94 0.33 14.60 -7.49
N PRO A 95 0.41 15.73 -8.22
CA PRO A 95 0.33 15.77 -9.68
C PRO A 95 1.63 15.41 -10.38
N GLU A 96 2.77 15.44 -9.68
CA GLU A 96 4.10 15.22 -10.26
C GLU A 96 4.75 13.95 -9.69
N PRO A 97 5.53 13.21 -10.49
CA PRO A 97 6.33 12.10 -9.98
C PRO A 97 7.29 12.57 -8.89
N LYS A 98 7.34 11.83 -7.79
CA LYS A 98 8.36 12.06 -6.77
C LYS A 98 9.67 11.43 -7.23
N VAL A 99 10.70 12.25 -7.40
CA VAL A 99 12.06 11.77 -7.68
C VAL A 99 12.66 11.28 -6.37
N ASP A 100 13.09 10.02 -6.32
CA ASP A 100 13.92 9.53 -5.20
C ASP A 100 15.25 10.31 -5.23
N PRO A 101 15.68 10.97 -4.13
CA PRO A 101 16.99 11.62 -4.05
C PRO A 101 18.16 10.67 -4.39
N LYS A 102 17.94 9.36 -4.31
CA LYS A 102 18.85 8.33 -4.78
C LYS A 102 18.33 7.77 -6.10
N GLY A 103 18.56 8.49 -7.19
CA GLY A 103 18.34 7.95 -8.53
C GLY A 103 19.05 6.59 -8.67
N GLN A 104 18.28 5.52 -8.77
CA GLN A 104 18.69 4.23 -9.31
C GLN A 104 17.83 3.95 -10.53
#